data_AF-A0A7X8JIG2-F1
#
_entry.id   AF-A0A7X8JIG2-F1
#
_cell.length_a   1.000
_cell.length_b   1.000
_cell.length_c   1.000
_cell.angle_alpha   90.00
_cell.angle_beta   90.00
_cell.angle_gamma   90.00
#
_symmetry.space_group_name_H-M   'P 1'
#
loop_
_entity.id
_entity.type
_entity.pdbx_description
1 polymer ?
#
loop_
_entity_poly.entity_id
_entity_poly.type
_entity_poly.pdbx_seq_one_letter_code
_entity_poly.pdbx_strand_id
1 'polypeptide(L)' 'MYRFPDNLFTDVRIESVYSTQILLENLELKQNKTKTDTGAMIRIYDGNR' A
#
# COMPACT_ATOMS: atom_id res chain seq x y z
N MET A 1 5.57 3.86 -20.09
CA MET A 1 5.39 5.28 -19.72
C MET A 1 3.89 5.52 -19.59
N TYR A 2 3.39 5.84 -18.40
CA TYR A 2 1.98 6.17 -18.20
C TYR A 2 1.75 7.62 -18.60
N ARG A 3 0.64 7.87 -19.32
CA ARG A 3 0.19 9.22 -19.64
C ARG A 3 -0.96 9.56 -18.70
N PHE A 4 -0.76 10.60 -17.91
CA PHE A 4 -1.82 11.16 -17.07
C PHE A 4 -2.63 12.19 -17.87
N PRO A 5 -3.89 12.43 -17.51
CA PRO A 5 -4.69 13.45 -18.19
C PRO A 5 -4.05 14.83 -18.07
N ASP A 6 -4.09 15.59 -19.16
CA ASP A 6 -3.62 16.96 -19.17
C ASP A 6 -4.56 17.86 -18.34
N ASN A 7 -3.99 18.92 -17.75
CA ASN A 7 -4.71 19.91 -16.93
C ASN A 7 -5.36 19.38 -15.64
N LEU A 8 -4.99 18.17 -15.18
CA LEU A 8 -5.36 17.63 -13.88
C LEU A 8 -4.13 17.44 -12.99
N PHE A 9 -4.30 17.66 -11.69
CA PHE A 9 -3.25 17.32 -10.74
C PHE A 9 -3.21 15.80 -10.55
N THR A 10 -2.02 15.21 -10.67
CA THR A 10 -1.82 13.78 -10.44
C THR A 10 -0.87 13.58 -9.28
N ASP A 11 -1.32 12.84 -8.26
CA ASP A 11 -0.47 12.32 -7.18
C ASP A 11 -0.21 10.83 -7.43
N VAL A 12 1.07 10.46 -7.51
CA VAL A 12 1.50 9.07 -7.65
C VAL A 12 2.36 8.74 -6.44
N ARG A 13 1.84 7.83 -5.62
CA ARG A 13 2.55 7.35 -4.44
C ARG A 13 2.84 5.88 -4.56
N ILE A 14 4.10 5.51 -4.43
CA ILE A 14 4.53 4.11 -4.35
C ILE A 14 4.91 3.85 -2.90
N GLU A 15 4.32 2.82 -2.31
CA GLU A 15 4.57 2.46 -0.92
C GLU A 15 4.94 0.98 -0.84
N SER A 16 5.88 0.67 0.06
CA SER A 16 6.21 -0.69 0.48
C SER A 16 5.93 -0.81 1.97
N VAL A 17 5.02 -1.71 2.31
CA VAL A 17 4.57 -1.95 3.68
C VAL A 17 5.09 -3.31 4.14
N TYR A 18 5.70 -3.31 5.33
CA TYR A 18 6.21 -4.50 5.98
C TYR A 18 5.33 -4.81 7.19
N SER A 19 4.84 -6.05 7.27
CA SER A 19 4.00 -6.50 8.40
C SER A 19 4.46 -7.87 8.91
N THR A 20 4.42 -8.03 10.23
CA THR A 20 4.73 -9.28 10.91
C THR A 20 3.56 -9.63 11.82
N GLN A 21 3.00 -10.82 11.63
CA GLN A 21 1.91 -11.36 12.45
C GLN A 21 2.42 -12.53 13.28
N ILE A 22 2.34 -12.39 14.61
CA ILE A 22 2.73 -13.43 15.58
C ILE A 22 1.47 -13.85 16.34
N LEU A 23 1.15 -15.15 16.32
CA LEU A 23 0.06 -15.76 17.08
C LEU A 23 0.63 -16.73 18.10
N LEU A 24 0.34 -16.47 19.38
CA LEU A 24 0.68 -17.32 20.51
C LEU A 24 -0.61 -17.83 21.15
N GLU A 25 -0.70 -19.14 21.36
CA GLU A 25 -1.86 -19.80 21.97
C GLU A 25 -1.37 -20.89 22.92
N ASN A 26 -1.86 -20.90 24.16
CA ASN A 26 -1.45 -21.86 25.20
C ASN A 26 0.08 -21.95 25.41
N LEU A 27 0.76 -20.80 25.35
CA LEU A 27 2.23 -20.68 25.41
C LEU A 27 2.97 -21.35 24.23
N GLU A 28 2.25 -21.75 23.19
CA GLU A 28 2.82 -22.26 21.95
C GLU A 28 2.73 -21.23 20.84
N LEU A 29 3.82 -21.08 20.07
CA LEU A 29 3.84 -20.26 18.87
C LEU A 29 3.08 -20.99 17.76
N LYS A 30 1.89 -20.50 17.42
CA LYS A 30 1.05 -21.06 16.35
C LYS A 30 1.34 -20.46 14.99
N GLN A 31 1.69 -19.17 14.95
CA GLN A 31 1.99 -18.49 13.69
C GLN A 31 3.06 -17.43 13.87
N ASN A 32 3.99 -17.35 12.92
CA ASN A 32 4.89 -16.22 12.73
C ASN A 32 5.01 -15.98 11.22
N LYS A 33 4.23 -15.02 10.72
CA LYS A 33 4.13 -14.71 9.29
C LYS A 33 4.63 -13.30 9.02
N THR A 34 5.65 -13.20 8.20
CA THR A 34 6.13 -11.93 7.66
C THR A 34 5.57 -11.73 6.25
N LYS A 35 5.18 -10.50 5.93
CA LYS A 35 4.66 -10.13 4.61
C LYS A 35 5.18 -8.75 4.23
N THR A 36 5.60 -8.64 2.98
CA THR A 36 5.92 -7.37 2.33
C THR A 36 4.92 -7.16 1.21
N ASP A 37 4.26 -6.01 1.21
CA ASP A 37 3.34 -5.58 0.17
C ASP A 37 3.89 -4.31 -0.47
N THR A 38 4.06 -4.31 -1.78
CA THR A 38 4.40 -3.10 -2.54
C THR A 38 3.24 -2.75 -3.46
N GLY A 39 2.84 -1.48 -3.43
CA GLY A 39 1.72 -0.99 -4.22
C GLY A 39 1.92 0.45 -4.67
N ALA A 40 1.15 0.85 -5.66
CA ALA A 40 1.07 2.22 -6.11
C ALA A 40 -0.37 2.73 -5.92
N MET A 41 -0.51 3.90 -5.32
CA MET A 41 -1.75 4.65 -5.28
C MET A 41 -1.64 5.82 -6.26
N ILE A 42 -2.60 5.91 -7.17
CA ILE A 42 -2.68 7.00 -8.15
C ILE A 42 -3.95 7.78 -7.87
N ARG A 43 -3.84 9.09 -7.71
CA ARG A 43 -4.98 10.00 -7.54
C ARG A 43 -4.93 11.07 -8.62
N ILE A 44 -6.09 11.40 -9.18
CA ILE A 44 -6.27 12.45 -10.16
C ILE A 44 -7.28 13.42 -9.57
N TYR A 45 -6.96 14.71 -9.60
CA TYR A 45 -7.75 15.77 -8.98
C TYR A 45 -7.96 16.92 -9.96
N ASP A 46 -9.22 17.36 -10.10
CA ASP A 46 -9.66 18.40 -11.03
C ASP A 46 -9.95 19.76 -10.37
N GLY A 47 -9.73 19.87 -9.05
CA GLY A 47 -10.04 21.08 -8.30
C GLY A 47 -11.47 21.18 -7.78
N ASN A 48 -12.41 20.38 -8.30
CA ASN A 48 -13.84 20.48 -8.04
C ASN A 48 -14.44 19.23 -7.36
N ARG A 49 -13.77 18.07 -7.39
CA ARG A 49 -13.96 16.97 -6.42
C ARG A 49 -12.89 15.89 -6.50
#